data_AF-A0A1T4RCU0-F1
#
_entry.id   AF-A0A1T4RCU0-F1
#
_cell.length_a   1.000
_cell.length_b   1.000
_cell.length_c   1.000
_cell.angle_alpha   90.00
_cell.angle_beta   90.00
_cell.angle_gamma   90.00
#
_symmetry.space_group_name_H-M   'P 1'
#
loop_
_entity.id
_entity.type
_entity.pdbx_description
1 polymer ?
#
loop_
_entity_poly.entity_id
_entity_poly.type
_entity_poly.pdbx_seq_one_letter_code
_entity_poly.pdbx_strand_id
1 'polypeptide(L)'
;MKKYRHLISGLIVVAILAVLVVSFFANAKGNPHGEDWLAKHGETVMRNRNPEKNCLKCHSKKLGQTKENFCDRCHQERGVKVQWPQAQ
;
A
#
# COMPACT_ATOMS: atom_id res chain seq x y z
N MET A 1 -12.38 -45.97 10.30
CA MET A 1 -12.94 -44.60 10.46
C MET A 1 -12.00 -43.62 11.18
N LYS A 2 -11.42 -43.94 12.35
CA LYS A 2 -10.49 -43.02 13.07
C LYS A 2 -9.25 -42.60 12.26
N LYS A 3 -8.62 -43.51 11.51
CA LYS A 3 -7.42 -43.24 10.68
C LYS A 3 -7.68 -42.18 9.59
N TYR A 4 -8.83 -42.29 8.90
CA TYR A 4 -9.26 -41.32 7.88
C TYR A 4 -9.61 -39.96 8.48
N ARG A 5 -10.18 -39.93 9.69
CA ARG A 5 -10.46 -38.68 10.41
C ARG A 5 -9.19 -37.88 10.70
N HIS A 6 -8.10 -38.55 11.10
CA HIS A 6 -6.81 -37.89 11.33
C HIS A 6 -6.13 -37.44 10.03
N LEU A 7 -6.27 -38.20 8.94
CA LEU A 7 -5.77 -37.80 7.63
C LEU A 7 -6.50 -36.56 7.08
N ILE A 8 -7.83 -36.54 7.15
CA ILE A 8 -8.65 -35.40 6.71
C ILE A 8 -8.35 -34.17 7.57
N SER A 9 -8.28 -34.34 8.90
CA SER A 9 -7.94 -33.25 9.80
C SER A 9 -6.54 -32.68 9.53
N GLY A 10 -5.56 -33.54 9.22
CA GLY A 10 -4.21 -33.10 8.84
C GLY A 10 -4.21 -32.31 7.53
N LEU A 11 -4.93 -32.78 6.51
CA LEU A 11 -5.06 -32.09 5.22
C LEU A 11 -5.68 -30.70 5.36
N ILE A 12 -6.72 -30.56 6.19
CA ILE A 12 -7.37 -29.27 6.44
C ILE A 12 -6.40 -28.30 7.11
N VAL A 13 -5.64 -28.75 8.13
CA VAL A 13 -4.65 -27.89 8.80
C VAL A 13 -3.57 -27.43 7.82
N VAL A 14 -3.06 -28.32 6.96
CA VAL A 14 -2.07 -27.96 5.94
C VAL A 14 -2.63 -26.96 4.94
N ALA A 15 -3.87 -27.14 4.48
CA ALA A 15 -4.52 -26.21 3.56
C ALA A 15 -4.71 -24.82 4.18
N ILE A 16 -5.13 -24.74 5.45
CA ILE A 16 -5.25 -23.47 6.19
C ILE A 16 -3.90 -22.79 6.32
N LEU A 17 -2.86 -23.53 6.72
CA LEU A 17 -1.50 -22.99 6.83
C LEU A 17 -1.00 -22.47 5.48
N ALA A 18 -1.23 -23.19 4.39
CA ALA A 18 -0.86 -22.74 3.05
C ALA A 18 -1.55 -21.43 2.66
N VAL A 19 -2.85 -21.29 2.92
CA VAL A 19 -3.60 -20.05 2.67
C VAL A 19 -3.05 -18.89 3.50
N LEU A 20 -2.75 -19.12 4.79
CA LEU A 20 -2.18 -18.09 5.65
C LEU A 20 -0.79 -17.62 5.17
N VAL A 21 0.07 -18.57 4.79
CA VAL A 21 1.40 -18.28 4.25
C VAL A 21 1.31 -17.48 2.96
N VAL A 22 0.51 -17.93 1.99
CA VAL A 22 0.32 -17.22 0.72
C VAL A 22 -0.26 -15.82 0.95
N SER A 23 -1.25 -15.70 1.85
CA SER A 23 -1.86 -14.40 2.17
C SER A 23 -0.85 -13.45 2.81
N PHE A 24 0.01 -13.94 3.70
CA PHE A 24 1.05 -13.13 4.33
C PHE A 24 2.05 -12.61 3.30
N PHE A 25 2.57 -13.48 2.42
CA PHE A 25 3.55 -13.07 1.40
C PHE A 25 2.93 -12.22 0.27
N ALA A 26 1.69 -12.47 -0.12
CA ALA A 26 0.99 -11.65 -1.12
C ALA A 26 0.68 -10.24 -0.60
N ASN A 27 0.46 -10.09 0.72
CA ASN A 27 0.21 -8.79 1.35
C ASN A 27 1.49 -8.13 1.90
N ALA A 28 2.63 -8.79 1.85
CA ALA A 28 3.94 -8.20 2.12
C ALA A 28 4.35 -7.29 0.96
N LYS A 29 3.56 -6.25 0.67
CA LYS A 29 3.97 -5.20 -0.25
C LYS A 29 5.07 -4.40 0.43
N GLY A 30 6.32 -4.63 0.07
CA GLY A 30 7.43 -3.69 0.34
C GLY A 30 7.19 -2.35 -0.36
N ASN A 31 7.86 -1.28 0.06
CA ASN A 31 7.82 -0.02 -0.69
C ASN A 31 8.36 -0.32 -2.11
N PRO A 32 7.58 -0.13 -3.18
CA PRO A 32 8.09 -0.36 -4.54
C PRO A 32 9.14 0.69 -4.93
N HIS A 33 9.33 1.70 -4.09
CA HIS A 33 10.28 2.78 -4.27
C HIS A 33 11.47 2.64 -3.30
N GLY A 34 12.68 2.90 -3.81
CA GLY A 34 13.89 2.99 -2.98
C GLY A 34 13.93 4.28 -2.14
N GLU A 35 14.92 4.36 -1.23
CA GLU A 35 15.12 5.52 -0.35
C GLU A 35 15.34 6.82 -1.12
N ASP A 36 16.11 6.78 -2.22
CA ASP A 36 16.35 7.93 -3.09
C ASP A 36 15.06 8.52 -3.66
N TRP A 37 14.10 7.65 -4.00
CA TRP A 37 12.80 8.09 -4.50
C TRP A 37 12.00 8.75 -3.39
N LEU A 38 11.99 8.18 -2.17
CA LEU A 38 11.27 8.74 -1.03
C LEU A 38 11.78 10.15 -0.70
N ALA A 39 13.10 10.34 -0.68
CA ALA A 39 13.72 11.63 -0.43
C ALA A 39 13.31 12.68 -1.48
N LYS A 40 13.49 12.35 -2.78
CA LYS A 40 13.12 13.25 -3.88
C LYS A 40 11.62 13.53 -3.95
N HIS A 41 10.80 12.53 -3.64
CA HIS A 41 9.35 12.68 -3.56
C HIS A 41 8.98 13.69 -2.46
N GLY A 42 9.50 13.50 -1.24
CA GLY A 42 9.30 14.42 -0.12
C GLY A 42 9.71 15.86 -0.45
N GLU A 43 10.92 16.05 -0.98
CA GLU A 43 11.40 17.39 -1.41
C GLU A 43 10.49 18.02 -2.48
N THR A 44 10.05 17.23 -3.45
CA THR A 44 9.21 17.73 -4.55
C THR A 44 7.84 18.13 -4.04
N VAL A 45 7.24 17.34 -3.15
CA VAL A 45 5.97 17.67 -2.48
C VAL A 45 6.13 18.93 -1.63
N MET A 46 7.21 19.06 -0.84
CA MET A 46 7.42 20.24 0.01
C MET A 46 7.68 21.53 -0.78
N ARG A 47 8.42 21.45 -1.89
CA ARG A 47 8.59 22.58 -2.81
C ARG A 47 7.27 22.95 -3.48
N ASN A 48 6.45 21.96 -3.78
CA ASN A 48 5.13 22.14 -4.35
C ASN A 48 4.12 22.47 -3.24
N ARG A 49 4.04 23.74 -2.84
CA ARG A 49 3.14 24.24 -1.79
C ARG A 49 1.63 23.97 -2.02
N ASN A 50 1.24 23.41 -3.17
CA ASN A 50 -0.13 22.97 -3.44
C ASN A 50 -0.14 21.73 -4.37
N PRO A 51 0.12 20.52 -3.83
CA PRO A 51 0.19 19.29 -4.62
C PRO A 51 -1.16 18.92 -5.25
N GLU A 52 -2.28 19.27 -4.61
CA GLU A 52 -3.62 19.06 -5.16
C GLU A 52 -3.78 19.82 -6.48
N LYS A 53 -3.45 21.11 -6.52
CA LYS A 53 -3.58 21.90 -7.74
C LYS A 53 -2.55 21.53 -8.80
N ASN A 54 -1.33 21.20 -8.42
CA ASN A 54 -0.23 21.08 -9.37
C ASN A 54 0.01 19.65 -9.84
N CYS A 55 -0.20 18.64 -8.98
CA CYS A 55 -0.08 17.23 -9.36
C CYS A 55 -1.45 16.67 -9.78
N LEU A 56 -2.47 16.80 -8.91
CA LEU A 56 -3.77 16.17 -9.17
C LEU A 56 -4.52 16.78 -10.34
N LYS A 57 -4.30 18.06 -10.71
CA LYS A 57 -4.92 18.63 -11.91
C LYS A 57 -4.71 17.79 -13.18
N CYS A 58 -3.50 17.26 -13.38
CA CYS A 58 -3.21 16.37 -14.51
C CYS A 58 -3.53 14.92 -14.19
N HIS A 59 -3.21 14.47 -12.98
CA HIS A 59 -3.36 13.07 -12.56
C HIS A 59 -4.83 12.66 -12.36
N SER A 60 -5.67 13.52 -11.79
CA SER A 60 -7.13 13.32 -11.70
C SER A 60 -7.76 13.26 -13.09
N LYS A 61 -7.43 14.24 -13.96
CA LYS A 61 -8.05 14.33 -15.29
C LYS A 61 -7.67 13.16 -16.20
N LYS A 62 -6.41 12.71 -16.16
CA LYS A 62 -5.90 11.67 -17.07
C LYS A 62 -6.05 10.26 -16.51
N LEU A 63 -5.95 10.09 -15.20
CA LEU A 63 -5.80 8.78 -14.56
C LEU A 63 -6.89 8.49 -13.52
N GLY A 64 -7.84 9.41 -13.29
CA GLY A 64 -8.87 9.26 -12.26
C GLY A 64 -8.30 9.23 -10.83
N GLN A 65 -7.10 9.75 -10.64
CA GLN A 65 -6.41 9.74 -9.35
C GLN A 65 -6.90 10.89 -8.47
N THR A 66 -7.29 10.58 -7.23
CA THR A 66 -7.64 11.56 -6.21
C THR A 66 -6.57 11.56 -5.13
N LYS A 67 -6.62 12.52 -4.22
CA LYS A 67 -5.70 12.53 -3.08
C LYS A 67 -5.83 11.25 -2.25
N GLU A 68 -7.07 10.83 -2.00
CA GLU A 68 -7.41 9.68 -1.17
C GLU A 68 -6.92 8.39 -1.82
N ASN A 69 -7.23 8.22 -3.11
CA ASN A 69 -6.86 7.01 -3.80
C ASN A 69 -5.40 7.00 -4.26
N PHE A 70 -4.67 8.11 -4.30
CA PHE A 70 -3.30 8.14 -4.81
C PHE A 70 -2.28 8.43 -3.70
N CYS A 71 -2.37 9.62 -3.09
CA CYS A 71 -1.46 10.04 -2.05
C CYS A 71 -1.72 9.25 -0.75
N ASP A 72 -2.95 9.34 -0.25
CA ASP A 72 -3.29 8.83 1.08
C ASP A 72 -3.23 7.31 1.14
N ARG A 73 -3.56 6.61 0.06
CA ARG A 73 -3.37 5.16 -0.03
C ARG A 73 -1.97 4.73 0.39
N CYS A 74 -0.93 5.33 -0.18
CA CYS A 74 0.45 4.98 0.18
C CYS A 74 0.79 5.44 1.61
N HIS A 75 0.42 6.67 1.98
CA HIS A 75 0.73 7.20 3.30
C HIS A 75 0.05 6.44 4.44
N GLN A 76 -1.18 5.97 4.24
CA GLN A 76 -1.94 5.17 5.18
C GLN A 76 -1.39 3.74 5.28
N GLU A 77 -1.14 3.07 4.13
CA GLU A 77 -0.54 1.73 4.09
C GLU A 77 0.81 1.67 4.82
N ARG A 78 1.54 2.79 4.87
CA ARG A 78 2.88 2.88 5.45
C ARG A 78 2.95 3.59 6.79
N GLY A 79 1.83 4.12 7.29
CA GLY A 79 1.81 4.90 8.54
C GLY A 79 2.67 6.17 8.48
N VAL A 80 2.95 6.69 7.27
CA VAL A 80 3.71 7.93 7.11
C VAL A 80 2.78 9.10 7.43
N LYS A 81 3.02 9.75 8.57
CA LYS A 81 2.26 10.95 8.97
C LYS A 81 2.56 12.08 7.99
N VAL A 82 1.57 12.45 7.18
CA VAL A 82 1.73 13.53 6.21
C VAL A 82 1.53 14.88 6.90
N GLN A 83 2.56 15.70 6.94
CA GLN A 83 2.41 17.13 7.15
C GLN A 83 2.31 17.78 5.77
N TRP A 84 1.07 17.90 5.28
CA TRP A 84 0.83 18.55 4.00
C TRP A 84 1.22 20.03 4.09
N PRO A 85 2.02 20.57 3.16
CA PRO A 85 2.19 22.01 3.06
C PRO A 85 0.81 22.62 2.79
N GLN A 86 0.35 23.50 3.68
CA GLN A 86 -0.93 24.17 3.50
C GLN A 86 -0.82 25.15 2.34
N ALA A 87 -1.82 25.14 1.47
CA ALA A 87 -1.98 26.18 0.47
C ALA A 87 -2.22 27.51 1.20
N GLN A 88 -1.41 28.52 0.86
CA GLN A 88 -1.66 29.92 1.24
C GLN A 88 -2.82 30.47 0.42
#